data_AF-A0A3G1I9B5-F1
#
_entry.id   AF-A0A3G1I9B5-F1
#
_cell.length_a   1.000
_cell.length_b   1.000
_cell.length_c   1.000
_cell.angle_alpha   90.00
_cell.angle_beta   90.00
_cell.angle_gamma   90.00
#
_symmetry.space_group_name_H-M   'P 1'
#
loop_
_entity.id
_entity.type
_entity.pdbx_description
1 polymer ?
#
loop_
_entity_poly.entity_id
_entity_poly.type
_entity_poly.pdbx_seq_one_letter_code
_entity_poly.pdbx_strand_id
1 'polypeptide(L)'
;MITYYFAIASQDFLLQEEPVEEILRERTQYYTIINKPIDFWLIKDPSFLKKNTKEMISIKRQLIKPTAAIISQNPKFIDWIKLRLGFVLIGQFNSPVEITSNF
;
A
#
# COMPACT_ATOMS: atom_id res chain seq x y z
N MET A 1 -12.25 11.51 -9.60
CA MET A 1 -10.86 11.14 -9.28
C MET A 1 -10.85 10.49 -7.93
N ILE A 2 -10.19 9.34 -7.78
CA ILE A 2 -10.12 8.59 -6.53
C ILE A 2 -8.74 8.80 -5.92
N THR A 3 -8.69 9.16 -4.64
CA THR A 3 -7.45 9.31 -3.88
C THR A 3 -7.07 7.99 -3.26
N TYR A 4 -5.85 7.54 -3.52
CA TYR A 4 -5.25 6.37 -2.91
C TYR A 4 -4.09 6.80 -2.02
N TYR A 5 -4.01 6.19 -0.85
CA TYR A 5 -2.92 6.31 0.10
C TYR A 5 -2.09 5.04 0.03
N PHE A 6 -0.78 5.14 0.22
CA PHE A 6 0.07 3.96 0.20
C PHE A 6 1.14 3.99 1.29
N ALA A 7 1.55 2.79 1.69
CA ALA A 7 2.78 2.51 2.43
C ALA A 7 3.67 1.62 1.56
N ILE A 8 4.91 2.02 1.33
CA ILE A 8 5.85 1.36 0.41
C ILE A 8 7.20 1.11 1.07
N ALA A 9 7.78 -0.05 0.79
CA ALA A 9 9.12 -0.45 1.21
C ALA A 9 9.70 -1.48 0.23
N SER A 10 10.87 -2.04 0.55
CA SER A 10 11.40 -3.17 -0.21
C SER A 10 10.46 -4.37 -0.10
N GLN A 11 10.47 -5.22 -1.14
CA GLN A 11 9.62 -6.40 -1.18
C GLN A 11 10.01 -7.39 -0.07
N ASP A 12 11.31 -7.59 0.20
CA ASP A 12 11.78 -8.51 1.22
C ASP A 12 11.28 -8.09 2.62
N PHE A 13 11.36 -6.80 2.93
CA PHE A 13 10.84 -6.27 4.19
C PHE A 13 9.34 -6.55 4.37
N LEU A 14 8.52 -6.24 3.35
CA LEU A 14 7.07 -6.40 3.44
C LEU A 14 6.57 -7.84 3.32
N LEU A 15 7.32 -8.74 2.66
CA LEU A 15 6.86 -10.10 2.39
C LEU A 15 7.55 -11.18 3.21
N GLN A 16 8.72 -10.90 3.80
CA GLN A 16 9.53 -11.91 4.49
C GLN A 16 9.81 -11.52 5.95
N GLU A 17 10.10 -10.24 6.22
CA GLU A 17 10.48 -9.78 7.56
C GLU A 17 9.26 -9.43 8.42
N GLU A 18 8.25 -8.78 7.83
CA GLU A 18 7.06 -8.33 8.53
C GLU A 18 5.85 -9.27 8.31
N PRO A 19 4.95 -9.43 9.30
CA PRO A 19 3.77 -10.28 9.19
C PRO A 19 2.62 -9.59 8.41
N VAL A 20 2.93 -8.99 7.25
CA VAL A 20 1.95 -8.24 6.44
C VAL A 20 0.83 -9.14 5.93
N GLU A 21 1.14 -10.39 5.56
CA GLU A 21 0.13 -11.36 5.13
C GLU A 21 -0.95 -11.57 6.21
N GLU A 22 -0.53 -11.81 7.45
CA GLU A 22 -1.43 -11.98 8.60
C GLU A 22 -2.32 -10.75 8.79
N ILE A 23 -1.71 -9.57 8.84
CA ILE A 23 -2.42 -8.29 9.01
C ILE A 23 -3.51 -8.12 7.95
N LEU A 24 -3.19 -8.40 6.69
CA LEU A 24 -4.13 -8.23 5.58
C LEU A 24 -5.21 -9.32 5.60
N ARG A 25 -4.86 -10.56 5.99
CA ARG A 25 -5.82 -11.66 6.12
C ARG A 25 -6.83 -11.41 7.22
N GLU A 26 -6.38 -11.06 8.43
CA GLU A 26 -7.26 -10.72 9.55
C GLU A 26 -8.17 -9.53 9.21
N ARG A 27 -7.62 -8.49 8.57
CA ARG A 27 -8.41 -7.33 8.14
C ARG A 27 -9.45 -7.70 7.08
N THR A 28 -9.10 -8.59 6.15
CA THR A 28 -10.03 -9.09 5.12
C THR A 28 -11.18 -9.85 5.78
N GLN A 29 -10.87 -10.74 6.72
CA GLN A 29 -11.89 -11.48 7.49
C GLN A 29 -12.81 -10.51 8.26
N TYR A 30 -12.24 -9.51 8.93
CA TYR A 30 -13.02 -8.49 9.63
C TYR A 30 -13.98 -7.76 8.68
N TYR A 31 -13.50 -7.33 7.50
CA TYR A 31 -14.32 -6.66 6.48
C TYR A 31 -15.47 -7.56 6.00
N THR A 32 -15.21 -8.85 5.79
CA THR A 32 -16.25 -9.83 5.45
C THR A 32 -17.30 -9.94 6.54
N ILE A 33 -16.91 -10.02 7.81
CA ILE A 33 -17.84 -10.13 8.96
C ILE A 33 -18.76 -8.91 9.05
N ILE A 34 -18.23 -7.71 8.82
CA ILE A 34 -19.02 -6.47 8.89
C ILE A 34 -19.69 -6.08 7.56
N ASN A 35 -19.63 -6.96 6.54
CA ASN A 35 -20.14 -6.72 5.19
C ASN A 35 -19.64 -5.40 4.56
N LYS A 36 -18.34 -5.10 4.75
CA LYS A 36 -17.68 -3.92 4.19
C LYS A 36 -16.87 -4.30 2.95
N PRO A 37 -16.98 -3.56 1.83
CA PRO A 37 -16.15 -3.79 0.66
C PRO A 37 -14.67 -3.53 0.95
N ILE A 38 -13.79 -4.35 0.34
CA ILE A 38 -12.34 -4.22 0.46
C ILE A 38 -11.91 -2.90 -0.18
N ASP A 39 -11.17 -2.10 0.59
CA ASP A 39 -10.65 -0.80 0.20
C ASP A 39 -9.11 -0.76 0.27
N PHE A 40 -8.45 -1.92 0.27
CA PHE A 40 -6.99 -2.03 0.40
C PHE A 40 -6.40 -3.23 -0.37
N TRP A 41 -5.14 -3.10 -0.80
CA TRP A 41 -4.44 -4.09 -1.63
C TRP A 41 -2.93 -4.11 -1.36
N LEU A 42 -2.29 -5.25 -1.59
CA LEU A 42 -0.83 -5.39 -1.65
C LEU A 42 -0.39 -5.53 -3.10
N ILE A 43 0.46 -4.63 -3.58
CA ILE A 43 0.92 -4.59 -4.97
C ILE A 43 2.44 -4.69 -5.01
N LYS A 44 2.95 -5.67 -5.77
CA LYS A 44 4.38 -5.79 -6.10
C LYS A 44 4.71 -4.88 -7.29
N ASP A 45 5.90 -4.29 -7.26
CA ASP A 45 6.41 -3.37 -8.29
C ASP A 45 5.38 -2.33 -8.79
N PRO A 46 4.86 -1.49 -7.88
CA PRO A 46 3.74 -0.61 -8.17
C PRO A 46 4.00 0.32 -9.35
N SER A 47 3.17 0.23 -10.37
CA SER A 47 3.27 1.06 -11.59
C SER A 47 3.04 2.55 -11.31
N PHE A 48 2.28 2.91 -10.27
CA PHE A 48 2.02 4.30 -9.91
C PHE A 48 3.31 5.04 -9.52
N LEU A 49 4.33 4.33 -9.01
CA LEU A 49 5.63 4.93 -8.78
C LEU A 49 6.20 5.49 -10.07
N LYS A 50 5.99 4.85 -11.23
CA LYS A 50 6.56 5.30 -12.52
C LYS A 50 6.13 6.72 -12.92
N LYS A 51 5.08 7.29 -12.31
CA LYS A 51 4.70 8.70 -12.49
C LYS A 51 5.87 9.62 -12.08
N ASN A 52 6.19 10.59 -12.92
CA ASN A 52 7.28 11.55 -12.69
C ASN A 52 6.81 12.79 -11.91
N THR A 53 6.14 12.58 -10.78
CA THR A 53 5.87 13.68 -9.84
C THR A 53 7.06 13.88 -8.91
N LYS A 54 7.26 15.10 -8.42
CA LYS A 54 8.36 15.44 -7.52
C LYS A 54 8.38 14.55 -6.26
N GLU A 55 7.19 14.26 -5.72
CA GLU A 55 7.00 13.37 -4.57
C GLU A 55 7.44 11.92 -4.88
N MET A 56 6.98 11.34 -5.99
CA MET A 56 7.36 9.96 -6.37
C MET A 56 8.85 9.85 -6.68
N ILE A 57 9.47 10.89 -7.24
CA ILE A 57 10.92 10.91 -7.48
C ILE A 57 11.69 10.88 -6.15
N SER A 58 11.25 11.65 -5.15
CA SER A 58 11.87 11.65 -3.82
C SER A 58 11.77 10.28 -3.14
N ILE A 59 10.60 9.64 -3.23
CA ILE A 59 10.34 8.31 -2.67
C ILE A 59 11.20 7.25 -3.37
N LYS A 60 11.25 7.24 -4.71
CA LYS A 60 12.07 6.29 -5.47
C LYS A 60 13.55 6.31 -5.11
N ARG A 61 14.10 7.49 -4.80
CA ARG A 61 15.52 7.63 -4.46
C ARG A 61 15.88 6.97 -3.12
N GLN A 62 14.90 6.78 -2.25
CA GLN A 62 15.07 6.17 -0.93
C GLN A 62 14.79 4.66 -0.93
N LEU A 63 14.19 4.13 -2.00
CA LEU A 63 13.76 2.74 -2.07
C LEU A 63 14.81 1.84 -2.73
N ILE A 64 15.02 0.67 -2.12
CA ILE A 64 15.77 -0.45 -2.69
C ILE A 64 14.78 -1.33 -3.48
N LYS A 65 15.15 -1.72 -4.70
CA LYS A 65 14.34 -2.62 -5.54
C LYS A 65 14.67 -4.09 -5.27
N PRO A 66 13.70 -5.02 -5.39
CA PRO A 66 12.29 -4.81 -5.76
C PRO A 66 11.47 -4.18 -4.62
N THR A 67 10.35 -3.52 -4.96
CA THR A 67 9.51 -2.79 -4.00
C THR A 67 8.09 -3.34 -3.98
N ALA A 68 7.44 -3.32 -2.82
CA ALA A 68 6.03 -3.62 -2.69
C ALA A 68 5.31 -2.49 -1.93
N ALA A 69 4.02 -2.32 -2.20
CA ALA A 69 3.21 -1.29 -1.55
C ALA A 69 1.87 -1.84 -1.07
N ILE A 70 1.47 -1.44 0.13
CA ILE A 70 0.11 -1.54 0.63
C ILE A 70 -0.61 -0.26 0.23
N ILE A 71 -1.72 -0.37 -0.50
CA ILE A 71 -2.51 0.76 -0.99
C ILE A 71 -3.89 0.69 -0.36
N SER A 72 -4.49 1.82 -0.02
CA SER A 72 -5.87 1.89 0.43
C SER A 72 -6.55 3.22 0.10
N GLN A 73 -7.87 3.23 0.00
CA GLN A 73 -8.68 4.46 0.01
C GLN A 73 -8.82 5.05 1.42
N ASN A 74 -8.39 4.33 2.47
CA ASN A 74 -8.48 4.75 3.86
C ASN A 74 -7.12 5.28 4.38
N PRO A 75 -6.96 6.60 4.60
CA PRO A 75 -5.69 7.17 5.06
C PRO A 75 -5.31 6.67 6.45
N LYS A 76 -6.28 6.51 7.37
CA LYS A 76 -6.02 6.05 8.74
C LYS A 76 -5.43 4.64 8.76
N PHE A 77 -5.79 3.80 7.80
CA PHE A 77 -5.20 2.47 7.69
C PHE A 77 -3.73 2.56 7.29
N ILE A 78 -3.37 3.44 6.36
CA ILE A 78 -1.97 3.66 5.97
C ILE A 78 -1.14 4.30 7.09
N ASP A 79 -1.72 5.25 7.84
CA ASP A 79 -1.07 5.82 9.03
C ASP A 79 -0.80 4.74 10.09
N TRP A 80 -1.77 3.84 10.32
CA TRP A 80 -1.59 2.71 11.22
C TRP A 80 -0.49 1.76 10.73
N ILE A 81 -0.43 1.46 9.43
CA ILE A 81 0.65 0.66 8.82
C ILE A 81 2.01 1.33 9.05
N LYS A 82 2.10 2.66 8.89
CA LYS A 82 3.35 3.40 9.16
C LYS A 82 3.81 3.25 10.59
N LEU A 83 2.90 3.37 11.56
CA LEU A 83 3.21 3.19 12.98
C LEU A 83 3.57 1.74 13.32
N ARG A 84 2.89 0.78 12.68
CA ARG A 84 3.09 -0.65 12.95
C ARG A 84 4.41 -1.18 12.40
N LEU A 85 4.75 -0.83 11.16
CA LEU A 85 5.92 -1.36 10.45
C LEU A 85 7.16 -0.46 10.59
N GLY A 86 6.98 0.84 10.88
CA GLY A 86 8.07 1.79 11.08
C GLY A 86 8.82 2.19 9.80
N PHE A 87 9.49 1.24 9.14
CA PHE A 87 10.44 1.48 8.02
C PHE A 87 9.78 1.54 6.64
N VAL A 88 8.51 1.95 6.57
CA VAL A 88 7.79 2.21 5.32
C VAL A 88 7.75 3.70 5.00
N LEU A 89 7.80 4.06 3.72
CA LEU A 89 7.47 5.41 3.25
C LEU A 89 5.97 5.47 2.95
N ILE A 90 5.33 6.61 3.23
CA ILE A 90 3.91 6.82 2.92
C ILE A 90 3.73 8.00 1.98
N GLY A 91 2.59 8.00 1.28
CA GLY A 91 2.18 9.10 0.41
C GLY A 91 0.80 8.86 -0.17
N GLN A 92 0.43 9.67 -1.15
CA GLN A 92 -0.85 9.52 -1.83
C GLN A 92 -0.73 9.79 -3.34
N PHE A 93 -1.69 9.29 -4.11
CA PHE A 93 -1.83 9.64 -5.52
C PHE A 93 -3.30 9.58 -5.95
N ASN A 94 -3.61 10.33 -7.00
CA ASN A 94 -4.92 10.27 -7.65
C ASN A 94 -4.90 9.28 -8.81
N SER A 95 -5.97 8.49 -8.90
CA SER A 95 -6.25 7.61 -10.04
C SER A 95 -7.58 8.00 -10.71
N PRO A 96 -7.64 7.98 -12.06
CA PRO A 96 -8.89 8.16 -12.78
C PRO A 96 -9.80 6.92 -12.72
N VAL A 97 -9.22 5.74 -12.47
CA VAL A 97 -9.92 4.45 -12.43
C VAL A 97 -9.71 3.82 -11.05
N GLU A 98 -10.73 3.10 -10.59
CA GLU A 98 -10.65 2.29 -9.38
C GLU A 98 -9.65 1.14 -9.56
N ILE A 99 -8.79 0.92 -8.57
CA ILE A 99 -7.93 -0.25 -8.53
C ILE A 99 -8.81 -1.45 -8.25
N THR A 100 -9.18 -2.18 -9.30
CA THR A 100 -9.79 -3.50 -9.19
C THR A 100 -8.67 -4.53 -9.18
N SER A 101 -8.46 -5.18 -8.04
CA SER A 101 -7.62 -6.38 -7.99
C SER A 101 -8.36 -7.51 -8.70
N ASN A 102 -7.94 -7.85 -9.93
CA ASN A 102 -8.18 -9.18 -10.46
C ASN A 102 -7.25 -10.11 -9.67
N PHE A 103 -7.82 -10.86 -8.72
CA PHE A 103 -7.12 -11.95 -8.05
C PHE A 103 -6.84 -13.09 -9.04
#